data_AF-A0A8X7SIV3-F1
#
_entry.id   AF-A0A8X7SIV3-F1
#
_cell.length_a   1.000
_cell.length_b   1.000
_cell.length_c   1.000
_cell.angle_alpha   90.00
_cell.angle_beta   90.00
_cell.angle_gamma   90.00
#
_symmetry.space_group_name_H-M   'P 1'
#
loop_
_entity.id
_entity.type
_entity.pdbx_description
1 polymer ?
#
loop_
_entity_poly.entity_id
_entity_poly.type
_entity_poly.pdbx_seq_one_letter_code
_entity_poly.pdbx_strand_id
1 'polypeptide(L)'
;MYHIIILRLLFHICQLFVCHLLQTLKSSEIRVEFFKFQLISTRIIKLFGIQMAQILAASPSCQMRLAKPSSIASSKLWNSVVLKQKKQSSSKVRSFKVMALQSDNSTINRVESLLNLDTKPFTDRIIAEYIWIGGSGIDLRSKSRTLEKPVEDPSELPKWNYDGSSTGQAPGEDSEVILYPQAIFRDPFRGGNNILVICDTYTPAGEPIPTNKRARAAEIFSNKKVNEEIPWFGIEQEYTLLQPNVNWPLGWPVGAYPGPQGPYYCGVGAEKSWGRDISDAHYKACLYAGINISGTNGEVMPGQWEFQVGPSVGIEAGDHVWCARYLLERITEQAGVVLTLDPKPIEGDWNGAGCHTNYSTKSMREEGGFEVIKKAILNLSLRHMEHISAYGEGNERRLTGKHETASIDQFSWGVANRGCSIRVGRDTEKKGKGYLEDRRPASNMDPYIVTSLLAETTLLWEPTLEAEALAAQKLSLKV
;
A
#
# COMPACT_ATOMS: atom_id res chain seq x y z
N MET A 1 -26.20 26.00 38.50
CA MET A 1 -26.76 25.20 39.61
C MET A 1 -27.49 23.94 39.15
N TYR A 2 -28.37 24.00 38.14
CA TYR A 2 -29.13 22.84 37.64
C TYR A 2 -28.28 21.65 37.13
N HIS A 3 -27.18 21.91 36.40
CA HIS A 3 -26.32 20.82 35.90
C HIS A 3 -25.58 20.03 37.00
N ILE A 4 -25.27 20.68 38.13
CA ILE A 4 -24.59 20.03 39.26
C ILE A 4 -25.54 19.08 40.01
N ILE A 5 -26.83 19.41 40.05
CA ILE A 5 -27.87 18.58 40.68
C ILE A 5 -28.14 17.33 39.83
N ILE A 6 -28.17 17.47 38.50
CA ILE A 6 -28.35 16.34 37.56
C ILE A 6 -27.16 15.37 37.64
N LEU A 7 -25.93 15.87 37.71
CA LEU A 7 -24.73 15.05 37.87
C LEU A 7 -24.71 14.29 39.21
N ARG A 8 -25.19 14.90 40.30
CA ARG A 8 -25.33 14.23 41.60
C ARG A 8 -26.41 13.16 41.59
N LEU A 9 -27.52 13.38 40.88
CA LEU A 9 -28.61 12.41 40.78
C LEU A 9 -28.20 11.17 39.96
N LEU A 10 -27.53 11.39 38.81
CA LEU A 10 -26.98 10.31 37.97
C LEU A 10 -25.92 9.48 38.72
N PHE A 11 -25.11 10.12 39.55
CA PHE A 11 -24.13 9.44 40.39
C PHE A 11 -24.80 8.54 41.46
N HIS A 12 -25.87 9.01 42.09
CA HIS A 12 -26.63 8.21 43.06
C HIS A 12 -27.34 7.01 42.41
N ILE A 13 -27.87 7.19 41.21
CA ILE A 13 -28.49 6.10 40.44
C ILE A 13 -27.44 5.05 40.05
N CYS A 14 -26.24 5.46 39.62
CA CYS A 14 -25.13 4.54 39.37
C CYS A 14 -24.71 3.76 40.62
N GLN A 15 -24.64 4.40 41.78
CA GLN A 15 -24.29 3.71 43.04
C GLN A 15 -25.33 2.66 43.43
N LEU A 16 -26.62 2.95 43.27
CA LEU A 16 -27.70 1.99 43.56
C LEU A 16 -27.66 0.78 42.62
N PHE A 17 -27.36 1.01 41.32
CA PHE A 17 -27.24 -0.05 40.33
C PHE A 17 -26.03 -0.97 40.62
N VAL A 18 -24.90 -0.39 41.03
CA VAL A 18 -23.70 -1.14 41.43
C VAL A 18 -23.93 -1.94 42.72
N CYS A 19 -24.63 -1.39 43.72
CA CYS A 19 -24.99 -2.11 44.94
C CYS A 19 -25.90 -3.32 44.65
N HIS A 20 -26.82 -3.20 43.69
CA HIS A 20 -27.69 -4.31 43.30
C HIS A 20 -26.93 -5.42 42.54
N LEU A 21 -25.96 -5.04 41.69
CA LEU A 21 -25.06 -5.96 40.99
C LEU A 21 -24.13 -6.73 41.96
N LEU A 22 -23.71 -6.08 43.05
CA LEU A 22 -22.86 -6.71 44.09
C LEU A 22 -23.58 -7.78 44.92
N GLN A 23 -24.91 -7.71 45.03
CA GLN A 23 -25.72 -8.70 45.76
C GLN A 23 -25.99 -9.98 44.93
N THR A 24 -25.78 -9.93 43.61
CA THR A 24 -26.11 -11.03 42.69
C THR A 24 -24.90 -11.86 42.24
N LEU A 25 -23.66 -11.45 42.57
CA LEU A 25 -22.43 -12.12 42.13
C LEU A 25 -21.86 -13.06 43.22
N LYS A 26 -21.80 -14.36 42.90
CA LYS A 26 -21.40 -15.47 43.80
C LYS A 26 -19.92 -15.89 43.74
N SER A 27 -19.04 -15.15 43.07
CA SER A 27 -17.60 -15.49 42.96
C SER A 27 -16.70 -14.51 43.73
N SER A 28 -15.74 -15.05 44.49
CA SER A 28 -14.76 -14.29 45.27
C SER A 28 -13.68 -13.62 44.43
N GLU A 29 -13.46 -14.04 43.17
CA GLU A 29 -12.41 -13.50 42.30
C GLU A 29 -12.81 -12.16 41.64
N ILE A 30 -14.10 -11.92 41.43
CA ILE A 30 -14.60 -10.68 40.80
C ILE A 30 -14.52 -9.47 41.77
N ARG A 31 -14.51 -9.70 43.09
CA ARG A 31 -14.46 -8.62 44.10
C ARG A 31 -13.09 -7.94 44.19
N VAL A 32 -12.01 -8.64 43.84
CA VAL A 32 -10.63 -8.14 43.95
C VAL A 32 -10.28 -7.21 42.79
N GLU A 33 -10.69 -7.55 41.56
CA GLU A 33 -10.49 -6.70 40.38
C GLU A 33 -11.31 -5.40 40.46
N PHE A 34 -12.50 -5.44 41.07
CA PHE A 34 -13.34 -4.24 41.21
C PHE A 34 -12.81 -3.23 42.26
N PHE A 35 -12.16 -3.71 43.33
CA PHE A 35 -11.50 -2.83 44.31
C PHE A 35 -10.32 -2.05 43.71
N LYS A 36 -9.61 -2.64 42.73
CA LYS A 36 -8.56 -1.95 41.96
C LYS A 36 -9.14 -0.83 41.11
N PHE A 37 -10.30 -1.04 40.49
CA PHE A 37 -10.98 -0.04 39.66
C PHE A 37 -11.44 1.20 40.47
N GLN A 38 -11.90 0.99 41.70
CA GLN A 38 -12.33 2.06 42.61
C GLN A 38 -11.15 2.92 43.11
N LEU A 39 -9.96 2.33 43.29
CA LEU A 39 -8.74 3.06 43.63
C LEU A 39 -8.25 3.95 42.48
N ILE A 40 -8.39 3.50 41.24
CA ILE A 40 -7.98 4.23 40.02
C ILE A 40 -8.89 5.43 39.79
N SER A 41 -10.21 5.25 39.92
CA SER A 41 -11.20 6.34 39.80
C SER A 41 -10.96 7.47 40.81
N THR A 42 -10.62 7.12 42.06
CA THR A 42 -10.34 8.11 43.13
C THR A 42 -9.05 8.92 42.87
N ARG A 43 -8.06 8.34 42.16
CA ARG A 43 -6.83 9.05 41.76
C ARG A 43 -7.05 10.02 40.59
N ILE A 44 -7.90 9.64 39.63
CA ILE A 44 -8.24 10.50 38.47
C ILE A 44 -8.98 11.77 38.95
N ILE A 45 -9.87 11.65 39.93
CA ILE A 45 -10.63 12.78 40.48
C ILE A 45 -9.72 13.80 41.19
N LYS A 46 -8.64 13.36 41.86
CA LYS A 46 -7.66 14.27 42.49
C LYS A 46 -6.83 15.04 41.46
N LEU A 47 -6.54 14.46 40.31
CA LEU A 47 -5.79 15.11 39.23
C LEU A 47 -6.60 16.21 38.54
N PHE A 48 -7.89 15.97 38.27
CA PHE A 48 -8.76 16.99 37.67
C PHE A 48 -9.10 18.15 38.61
N GLY A 49 -9.14 17.91 39.94
CA GLY A 49 -9.39 18.97 40.93
C GLY A 49 -8.25 19.99 41.07
N ILE A 50 -7.01 19.62 40.76
CA ILE A 50 -5.82 20.48 40.90
C ILE A 50 -5.65 21.40 39.69
N GLN A 51 -6.03 20.93 38.49
CA GLN A 51 -5.80 21.66 37.23
C GLN A 51 -6.76 22.84 37.04
N MET A 52 -7.94 22.82 37.66
CA MET A 52 -8.92 23.91 37.59
C MET A 52 -8.60 25.10 38.52
N ALA A 53 -7.74 24.90 39.54
CA ALA A 53 -7.34 25.98 40.46
C ALA A 53 -6.29 26.92 39.87
N GLN A 54 -5.57 26.51 38.82
CA GLN A 54 -4.50 27.31 38.19
C GLN A 54 -4.99 28.24 37.07
N ILE A 55 -6.26 28.15 36.65
CA ILE A 55 -6.82 28.94 35.53
C ILE A 55 -7.43 30.28 36.00
N LEU A 56 -7.53 30.53 37.32
CA LEU A 56 -8.23 31.71 37.86
C LEU A 56 -7.35 32.86 38.37
N ALA A 57 -6.05 32.90 38.06
CA ALA A 57 -5.18 34.00 38.51
C ALA A 57 -4.22 34.50 37.43
N ALA A 58 -4.64 35.50 36.63
CA ALA A 58 -3.77 36.59 36.15
C ALA A 58 -4.55 37.63 35.31
N SER A 59 -4.60 38.86 35.81
CA SER A 59 -4.50 40.11 35.04
C SER A 59 -3.82 41.14 35.96
N PRO A 60 -2.99 42.08 35.45
CA PRO A 60 -3.59 43.31 34.90
C PRO A 60 -2.82 44.01 33.74
N SER A 61 -3.60 44.88 33.08
CA SER A 61 -3.26 46.20 32.53
C SER A 61 -2.33 46.36 31.32
N CYS A 62 -2.99 46.82 30.25
CA CYS A 62 -2.52 47.51 29.06
C CYS A 62 -1.86 48.86 29.36
N GLN A 63 -0.76 49.19 28.66
CA GLN A 63 -0.42 50.57 28.30
C GLN A 63 0.06 50.63 26.85
N MET A 64 -0.61 51.48 26.08
CA MET A 64 -0.33 51.85 24.70
C MET A 64 0.98 52.64 24.58
N ARG A 65 1.72 52.44 23.49
CA ARG A 65 2.59 53.49 22.93
C ARG A 65 2.49 53.53 21.41
N LEU A 66 2.15 54.72 20.93
CA LEU A 66 2.03 55.11 19.54
C LEU A 66 3.42 55.27 18.89
N ALA A 67 3.56 54.86 17.64
CA ALA A 67 4.46 55.49 16.67
C ALA A 67 3.88 55.35 15.26
N LYS A 68 3.70 56.49 14.59
CA LYS A 68 3.28 56.62 13.18
C LYS A 68 4.51 56.86 12.27
N PRO A 69 4.35 56.76 10.94
CA PRO A 69 5.38 56.25 10.03
C PRO A 69 6.16 57.36 9.30
N SER A 70 7.22 56.97 8.60
CA SER A 70 7.75 57.75 7.47
C SER A 70 8.18 56.84 6.32
N SER A 71 8.11 57.41 5.14
CA SER A 71 7.92 56.79 3.83
C SER A 71 9.07 57.11 2.87
N ILE A 72 9.07 56.41 1.72
CA ILE A 72 9.59 56.80 0.39
C ILE A 72 10.87 56.07 -0.09
N ALA A 73 10.62 55.14 -1.02
CA ALA A 73 11.22 54.88 -2.34
C ALA A 73 12.72 55.17 -2.63
N SER A 74 13.38 54.22 -3.30
CA SER A 74 13.79 54.37 -4.72
C SER A 74 14.55 53.13 -5.22
N SER A 75 14.70 53.08 -6.55
CA SER A 75 15.02 51.95 -7.42
C SER A 75 16.46 51.95 -7.94
N LYS A 76 16.83 50.83 -8.61
CA LYS A 76 18.06 50.59 -9.42
C LYS A 76 19.30 50.29 -8.56
N LEU A 77 20.26 49.42 -8.92
CA LEU A 77 20.74 48.92 -10.20
C LEU A 77 21.57 47.62 -9.99
N TRP A 78 21.78 46.85 -11.05
CA TRP A 78 22.65 45.66 -11.11
C TRP A 78 24.10 45.91 -10.70
N ASN A 79 24.75 44.92 -10.09
CA ASN A 79 26.14 44.59 -10.39
C ASN A 79 26.43 43.09 -10.17
N SER A 80 26.88 42.49 -11.27
CA SER A 80 27.44 41.15 -11.35
C SER A 80 28.66 40.99 -10.45
N VAL A 81 28.66 39.97 -9.59
CA VAL A 81 29.88 39.46 -8.97
C VAL A 81 30.06 38.02 -9.41
N VAL A 82 30.98 37.86 -10.36
CA VAL A 82 31.58 36.58 -10.74
C VAL A 82 32.39 36.07 -9.55
N LEU A 83 31.89 35.06 -8.85
CA LEU A 83 32.63 34.34 -7.82
C LEU A 83 33.28 33.10 -8.42
N LYS A 84 34.61 33.13 -8.43
CA LYS A 84 35.52 32.04 -8.82
C LYS A 84 35.13 30.72 -8.17
N GLN A 85 35.02 29.68 -9.00
CA GLN A 85 34.95 28.29 -8.55
C GLN A 85 36.20 27.93 -7.74
N LYS A 86 36.01 27.68 -6.44
CA LYS A 86 36.95 26.89 -5.63
C LYS A 86 36.45 25.44 -5.64
N LYS A 87 37.29 24.55 -6.17
CA LYS A 87 37.16 23.10 -6.08
C LYS A 87 37.05 22.72 -4.59
N GLN A 88 35.90 22.24 -4.16
CA GLN A 88 35.71 21.67 -2.82
C GLN A 88 35.07 20.30 -2.93
N SER A 89 35.68 19.38 -2.18
CA SER A 89 35.50 17.94 -2.10
C SER A 89 34.06 17.47 -1.92
N SER A 90 33.76 16.32 -2.54
CA SER A 90 32.72 15.34 -2.21
C SER A 90 31.55 15.88 -1.37
N SER A 91 30.45 16.22 -2.05
CA SER A 91 29.17 16.49 -1.42
C SER A 91 28.78 15.31 -0.53
N LYS A 92 28.75 15.52 0.79
CA LYS A 92 27.95 14.68 1.68
C LYS A 92 26.51 14.76 1.18
N VAL A 93 26.04 13.68 0.57
CA VAL A 93 24.62 13.44 0.36
C VAL A 93 23.99 13.56 1.75
N ARG A 94 23.13 14.56 1.97
CA ARG A 94 22.33 14.61 3.20
C ARG A 94 21.45 13.35 3.15
N SER A 95 21.75 12.39 4.03
CA SER A 95 20.92 11.21 4.18
C SER A 95 19.50 11.65 4.55
N PHE A 96 18.56 10.93 4.00
CA PHE A 96 17.14 11.05 4.27
C PHE A 96 16.92 10.83 5.77
N LYS A 97 16.58 11.87 6.53
CA LYS A 97 16.31 11.74 7.97
C LYS A 97 14.83 11.50 8.18
N VAL A 98 14.50 10.22 8.29
CA VAL A 98 13.24 9.79 8.84
C VAL A 98 13.25 10.05 10.35
N MET A 99 12.22 10.75 10.85
CA MET A 99 12.08 11.15 12.25
C MET A 99 11.66 9.97 13.14
N ALA A 100 12.52 8.96 13.28
CA ALA A 100 12.37 7.95 14.32
C ALA A 100 13.02 8.47 15.61
N LEU A 101 12.18 8.75 16.61
CA LEU A 101 12.47 8.96 18.05
C LEU A 101 13.72 9.80 18.39
N GLN A 102 13.51 11.00 18.94
CA GLN A 102 14.55 11.77 19.63
C GLN A 102 15.17 10.96 20.78
N SER A 103 16.22 10.20 20.49
CA SER A 103 17.19 9.72 21.48
C SER A 103 18.51 10.42 21.25
N ASP A 104 19.33 10.52 22.30
CA ASP A 104 20.60 11.24 22.28
C ASP A 104 21.38 10.98 21.00
N ASN A 105 21.70 12.07 20.27
CA ASN A 105 22.28 12.03 18.93
C ASN A 105 23.51 11.11 18.79
N SER A 106 24.20 10.75 19.88
CA SER A 106 25.38 9.87 19.84
C SER A 106 25.06 8.38 19.63
N THR A 107 23.97 7.86 20.20
CA THR A 107 23.62 6.43 20.12
C THR A 107 22.95 6.11 18.78
N ILE A 108 22.04 6.98 18.30
CA ILE A 108 21.41 6.87 16.98
C ILE A 108 22.47 6.79 15.88
N ASN A 109 23.49 7.65 15.94
CA ASN A 109 24.55 7.70 14.93
C ASN A 109 25.39 6.41 14.87
N ARG A 110 25.58 5.71 16.00
CA ARG A 110 26.33 4.44 16.00
C ARG A 110 25.53 3.31 15.35
N VAL A 111 24.25 3.21 15.65
CA VAL A 111 23.37 2.21 15.03
C VAL A 111 23.24 2.48 13.53
N GLU A 112 23.00 3.73 13.12
CA GLU A 112 22.95 4.10 11.69
C GLU A 112 24.25 3.74 10.96
N SER A 113 25.41 3.93 11.59
CA SER A 113 26.71 3.53 11.01
C SER A 113 26.83 2.01 10.87
N LEU A 114 26.33 1.23 11.82
CA LEU A 114 26.34 -0.23 11.76
C LEU A 114 25.36 -0.77 10.72
N LEU A 115 24.18 -0.16 10.58
CA LEU A 115 23.19 -0.51 9.55
C LEU A 115 23.73 -0.31 8.14
N ASN A 116 24.60 0.69 7.94
CA ASN A 116 25.21 1.03 6.65
C ASN A 116 26.65 0.48 6.49
N LEU A 117 27.06 -0.48 7.32
CA LEU A 117 28.42 -1.01 7.28
C LEU A 117 28.66 -1.81 5.99
N ASP A 118 29.65 -1.40 5.19
CA ASP A 118 30.09 -2.20 4.05
C ASP A 118 30.89 -3.43 4.53
N THR A 119 30.28 -4.60 4.39
CA THR A 119 30.89 -5.88 4.81
C THR A 119 31.78 -6.49 3.73
N LYS A 120 31.71 -6.02 2.47
CA LYS A 120 32.45 -6.62 1.33
C LYS A 120 33.97 -6.69 1.54
N PRO A 121 34.65 -5.71 2.15
CA PRO A 121 36.09 -5.80 2.39
C PRO A 121 36.50 -6.91 3.37
N PHE A 122 35.55 -7.50 4.10
CA PHE A 122 35.82 -8.44 5.20
C PHE A 122 35.35 -9.87 4.89
N THR A 123 34.40 -10.05 3.96
CA THR A 123 33.85 -11.35 3.61
C THR A 123 33.13 -11.34 2.26
N ASP A 124 33.16 -12.46 1.55
CA ASP A 124 32.36 -12.71 0.35
C ASP A 124 30.91 -13.13 0.67
N ARG A 125 30.62 -13.37 1.96
CA ARG A 125 29.28 -13.76 2.43
C ARG A 125 28.28 -12.63 2.21
N ILE A 126 27.07 -13.01 1.84
CA ILE A 126 25.95 -12.08 1.65
C ILE A 126 24.77 -12.44 2.54
N ILE A 127 23.87 -11.48 2.73
CA ILE A 127 22.59 -11.67 3.39
C ILE A 127 21.51 -11.79 2.30
N ALA A 128 20.72 -12.86 2.38
CA ALA A 128 19.55 -13.08 1.54
C ALA A 128 18.28 -13.03 2.40
N GLU A 129 17.41 -12.06 2.11
CA GLU A 129 16.10 -11.88 2.75
C GLU A 129 15.03 -12.65 1.96
N TYR A 130 14.55 -13.76 2.51
CA TYR A 130 13.51 -14.57 1.90
C TYR A 130 12.16 -13.98 2.27
N ILE A 131 11.34 -13.66 1.26
CA ILE A 131 10.05 -12.97 1.38
C ILE A 131 8.97 -13.92 0.86
N TRP A 132 7.86 -14.04 1.60
CA TRP A 132 6.71 -14.85 1.20
C TRP A 132 5.38 -14.21 1.64
N ILE A 133 4.30 -14.69 1.04
CA ILE A 133 2.92 -14.29 1.38
C ILE A 133 2.41 -15.20 2.51
N GLY A 134 1.89 -14.57 3.57
CA GLY A 134 1.38 -15.23 4.76
C GLY A 134 -0.03 -15.82 4.59
N GLY A 135 -0.63 -16.26 5.70
CA GLY A 135 -1.91 -16.97 5.71
C GLY A 135 -3.12 -16.11 5.38
N SER A 136 -3.04 -14.78 5.50
CA SER A 136 -4.14 -13.89 5.07
C SER A 136 -4.21 -13.75 3.55
N GLY A 137 -3.15 -14.12 2.83
CA GLY A 137 -3.02 -13.89 1.39
C GLY A 137 -2.64 -12.46 1.01
N ILE A 138 -2.56 -11.54 1.98
CA ILE A 138 -2.15 -10.13 1.77
C ILE A 138 -0.92 -9.77 2.61
N ASP A 139 -0.76 -10.38 3.79
CA ASP A 139 0.36 -10.11 4.68
C ASP A 139 1.68 -10.64 4.11
N LEU A 140 2.71 -9.78 4.06
CA LEU A 140 4.06 -10.18 3.70
C LEU A 140 4.86 -10.57 4.94
N ARG A 141 5.68 -11.61 4.80
CA ARG A 141 6.59 -12.09 5.84
C ARG A 141 7.99 -12.20 5.25
N SER A 142 9.02 -11.99 6.07
CA SER A 142 10.37 -12.22 5.62
C SER A 142 11.30 -12.69 6.74
N LYS A 143 12.40 -13.34 6.35
CA LYS A 143 13.55 -13.60 7.23
C LYS A 143 14.84 -13.74 6.45
N SER A 144 15.95 -13.48 7.12
CA SER A 144 17.28 -13.43 6.51
C SER A 144 18.14 -14.65 6.83
N ARG A 145 18.91 -15.12 5.85
CA ARG A 145 20.04 -16.05 6.05
C ARG A 145 21.33 -15.51 5.45
N THR A 146 22.45 -16.00 5.95
CA THR A 146 23.77 -15.78 5.33
C THR A 146 24.02 -16.85 4.25
N LEU A 147 24.51 -16.42 3.09
CA LEU A 147 25.02 -17.26 2.01
C LEU A 147 26.52 -17.06 1.86
N GLU A 148 27.22 -18.09 1.39
CA GLU A 148 28.70 -18.07 1.30
C GLU A 148 29.24 -17.14 0.21
N LYS A 149 28.43 -16.84 -0.81
CA LYS A 149 28.81 -16.00 -1.95
C LYS A 149 27.58 -15.34 -2.59
N PRO A 150 27.76 -14.29 -3.42
CA PRO A 150 26.70 -13.75 -4.25
C PRO A 150 26.09 -14.81 -5.18
N VAL A 151 24.77 -14.70 -5.40
CA VAL A 151 23.98 -15.60 -6.25
C VAL A 151 23.14 -14.75 -7.21
N GLU A 152 23.10 -15.12 -8.48
CA GLU A 152 22.36 -14.40 -9.53
C GLU A 152 21.14 -15.19 -10.05
N ASP A 153 21.17 -16.52 -9.96
CA ASP A 153 20.08 -17.40 -10.41
C ASP A 153 19.26 -17.90 -9.21
N PRO A 154 17.92 -17.71 -9.18
CA PRO A 154 17.06 -18.22 -8.11
C PRO A 154 17.19 -19.73 -7.85
N SER A 155 17.49 -20.54 -8.88
CA SER A 155 17.63 -21.99 -8.76
C SER A 155 18.87 -22.44 -7.98
N GLU A 156 19.88 -21.57 -7.86
CA GLU A 156 21.08 -21.82 -7.04
C GLU A 156 20.84 -21.51 -5.55
N LEU A 157 19.75 -20.82 -5.22
CA LEU A 157 19.42 -20.50 -3.85
C LEU A 157 18.89 -21.75 -3.11
N PRO A 158 19.34 -21.98 -1.86
CA PRO A 158 18.81 -23.09 -1.09
C PRO A 158 17.33 -22.87 -0.79
N LYS A 159 16.53 -23.94 -0.92
CA LYS A 159 15.21 -24.00 -0.27
C LYS A 159 15.38 -23.75 1.22
N TRP A 160 14.34 -23.22 1.83
CA TRP A 160 14.31 -23.01 3.28
C TRP A 160 12.94 -23.39 3.82
N ASN A 161 12.72 -23.23 5.11
CA ASN A 161 11.45 -23.54 5.76
C ASN A 161 11.10 -22.41 6.73
N TYR A 162 9.85 -22.36 7.18
CA TYR A 162 9.42 -21.52 8.31
C TYR A 162 8.33 -22.24 9.10
N ASP A 163 7.99 -21.66 10.26
CA ASP A 163 6.89 -22.13 11.09
C ASP A 163 5.56 -21.57 10.56
N GLY A 164 4.83 -22.42 9.84
CA GLY A 164 3.52 -22.12 9.26
C GLY A 164 2.41 -21.96 10.30
N SER A 165 2.58 -22.49 11.52
CA SER A 165 1.58 -22.30 12.59
C SER A 165 1.50 -20.84 13.04
N SER A 166 2.65 -20.15 13.05
CA SER A 166 2.76 -18.72 13.37
C SER A 166 2.29 -17.78 12.25
N THR A 167 1.89 -18.32 11.10
CA THR A 167 1.35 -17.56 9.96
C THR A 167 -0.03 -18.06 9.52
N GLY A 168 -0.63 -19.03 10.23
CA GLY A 168 -1.94 -19.60 9.88
C GLY A 168 -1.93 -20.45 8.61
N GLN A 169 -0.78 -21.07 8.28
CA GLN A 169 -0.57 -21.85 7.05
C GLN A 169 -0.36 -23.35 7.32
N ALA A 170 -0.17 -23.75 8.58
CA ALA A 170 0.00 -25.15 9.00
C ALA A 170 -0.47 -25.34 10.46
N PRO A 171 -0.85 -26.56 10.89
CA PRO A 171 -1.14 -26.85 12.29
C PRO A 171 0.14 -26.85 13.15
N GLY A 172 0.00 -26.84 14.48
CA GLY A 172 1.16 -26.77 15.39
C GLY A 172 1.99 -28.06 15.44
N GLU A 173 1.33 -29.21 15.28
CA GLU A 173 1.94 -30.54 15.32
C GLU A 173 2.66 -30.94 14.01
N ASP A 174 2.40 -30.25 12.90
CA ASP A 174 3.06 -30.40 11.60
C ASP A 174 3.18 -29.03 10.94
N SER A 175 4.07 -28.20 11.50
CA SER A 175 4.07 -26.75 11.22
C SER A 175 5.02 -26.31 10.11
N GLU A 176 5.89 -27.19 9.61
CA GLU A 176 6.90 -26.79 8.64
C GLU A 176 6.29 -26.50 7.25
N VAL A 177 6.55 -25.29 6.74
CA VAL A 177 6.26 -24.91 5.35
C VAL A 177 7.56 -24.56 4.65
N ILE A 178 7.70 -25.00 3.41
CA ILE A 178 8.93 -24.91 2.62
C ILE A 178 8.88 -23.70 1.67
N LEU A 179 9.94 -22.91 1.68
CA LEU A 179 10.19 -21.77 0.82
C LEU A 179 10.99 -22.19 -0.41
N TYR A 180 10.44 -21.93 -1.59
CA TYR A 180 11.06 -22.18 -2.88
C TYR A 180 11.44 -20.83 -3.49
N PRO A 181 12.74 -20.51 -3.65
CA PRO A 181 13.17 -19.26 -4.28
C PRO A 181 12.68 -19.14 -5.72
N GLN A 182 12.16 -17.97 -6.09
CA GLN A 182 11.56 -17.74 -7.41
C GLN A 182 12.14 -16.53 -8.15
N ALA A 183 12.34 -15.41 -7.45
CA ALA A 183 12.91 -14.20 -8.04
C ALA A 183 13.90 -13.54 -7.08
N ILE A 184 15.00 -13.00 -7.64
CA ILE A 184 16.04 -12.29 -6.91
C ILE A 184 15.97 -10.81 -7.26
N PHE A 185 16.04 -9.96 -6.23
CA PHE A 185 16.19 -8.51 -6.37
C PHE A 185 17.34 -8.03 -5.49
N ARG A 186 17.92 -6.87 -5.81
CA ARG A 186 18.95 -6.27 -4.94
C ARG A 186 18.30 -5.69 -3.70
N ASP A 187 18.93 -5.84 -2.54
CA ASP A 187 18.42 -5.29 -1.28
C ASP A 187 18.80 -3.80 -1.14
N PRO A 188 17.84 -2.85 -1.23
CA PRO A 188 18.13 -1.42 -1.11
C PRO A 188 18.36 -0.97 0.33
N PHE A 189 18.00 -1.79 1.33
CA PHE A 189 18.17 -1.46 2.75
C PHE A 189 19.56 -1.83 3.24
N ARG A 190 20.08 -2.97 2.79
CA ARG A 190 21.43 -3.45 3.15
C ARG A 190 22.50 -3.02 2.15
N GLY A 191 22.11 -2.76 0.89
CA GLY A 191 23.03 -2.42 -0.19
C GLY A 191 24.04 -3.54 -0.50
N GLY A 192 25.10 -3.19 -1.23
CA GLY A 192 26.17 -4.13 -1.57
C GLY A 192 25.67 -5.31 -2.41
N ASN A 193 26.12 -6.53 -2.07
CA ASN A 193 25.76 -7.77 -2.76
C ASN A 193 24.59 -8.51 -2.08
N ASN A 194 23.91 -7.88 -1.14
CA ASN A 194 22.78 -8.47 -0.43
C ASN A 194 21.53 -8.50 -1.33
N ILE A 195 20.68 -9.49 -1.13
CA ILE A 195 19.55 -9.78 -2.02
C ILE A 195 18.24 -9.97 -1.27
N LEU A 196 17.14 -9.64 -1.95
CA LEU A 196 15.78 -10.02 -1.61
C LEU A 196 15.37 -11.20 -2.48
N VAL A 197 14.63 -12.14 -1.92
CA VAL A 197 14.24 -13.38 -2.58
C VAL A 197 12.74 -13.60 -2.43
N ILE A 198 11.97 -13.41 -3.49
CA ILE A 198 10.55 -13.78 -3.52
C ILE A 198 10.46 -15.31 -3.56
N CYS A 199 9.64 -15.86 -2.67
CA CYS A 199 9.50 -17.31 -2.49
C CYS A 199 8.07 -17.78 -2.69
N ASP A 200 7.95 -18.96 -3.30
CA ASP A 200 6.75 -19.78 -3.20
C ASP A 200 6.72 -20.58 -1.90
N THR A 201 5.52 -21.01 -1.51
CA THR A 201 5.27 -21.76 -0.28
C THR A 201 4.66 -23.13 -0.61
N TYR A 202 5.24 -24.19 -0.04
CA TYR A 202 4.87 -25.57 -0.28
C TYR A 202 4.83 -26.37 1.01
N THR A 203 4.03 -27.42 1.04
CA THR A 203 4.13 -28.45 2.08
C THR A 203 5.47 -29.19 1.96
N PRO A 204 5.92 -29.92 3.00
CA PRO A 204 7.09 -30.79 2.92
C PRO A 204 6.97 -31.88 1.84
N ALA A 205 5.73 -32.26 1.49
CA ALA A 205 5.44 -33.22 0.40
C ALA A 205 5.64 -32.62 -1.02
N GLY A 206 5.84 -31.31 -1.14
CA GLY A 206 6.02 -30.64 -2.42
C GLY A 206 4.73 -30.10 -3.05
N GLU A 207 3.63 -30.07 -2.30
CA GLU A 207 2.34 -29.54 -2.77
C GLU A 207 2.21 -28.04 -2.46
N PRO A 208 1.73 -27.19 -3.39
CA PRO A 208 1.54 -25.77 -3.12
C PRO A 208 0.46 -25.58 -2.04
N ILE A 209 0.75 -24.77 -1.02
CA ILE A 209 -0.24 -24.50 0.03
C ILE A 209 -1.37 -23.59 -0.49
N PRO A 210 -2.54 -23.51 0.16
CA PRO A 210 -3.70 -22.77 -0.37
C PRO A 210 -3.46 -21.30 -0.70
N THR A 211 -2.55 -20.62 0.01
CA THR A 211 -2.17 -19.21 -0.27
C THR A 211 -1.07 -19.05 -1.32
N ASN A 212 -0.49 -20.14 -1.84
CA ASN A 212 0.42 -20.10 -2.98
C ASN A 212 -0.38 -19.95 -4.29
N LYS A 213 -0.73 -18.71 -4.63
CA LYS A 213 -1.46 -18.38 -5.86
C LYS A 213 -0.55 -18.29 -7.08
N ARG A 214 0.75 -18.09 -6.85
CA ARG A 214 1.78 -18.03 -7.89
C ARG A 214 1.92 -19.36 -8.62
N ALA A 215 1.80 -20.51 -7.93
CA ALA A 215 1.88 -21.83 -8.57
C ALA A 215 0.85 -22.01 -9.70
N ARG A 216 -0.43 -21.65 -9.46
CA ARG A 216 -1.48 -21.69 -10.48
C ARG A 216 -1.23 -20.67 -11.59
N ALA A 217 -0.79 -19.46 -11.24
CA ALA A 217 -0.45 -18.44 -12.23
C ALA A 217 0.69 -18.92 -13.15
N ALA A 218 1.74 -19.53 -12.59
CA ALA A 218 2.87 -20.07 -13.34
C ALA A 218 2.43 -21.19 -14.30
N GLU A 219 1.49 -22.05 -13.91
CA GLU A 219 0.88 -23.05 -14.79
C GLU A 219 0.19 -22.39 -16.00
N ILE A 220 -0.62 -21.35 -15.77
CA ILE A 220 -1.32 -20.60 -16.83
C ILE A 220 -0.31 -19.96 -17.78
N PHE A 221 0.71 -19.28 -17.26
CA PHE A 221 1.72 -18.61 -18.09
C PHE A 221 2.69 -19.57 -18.79
N SER A 222 2.80 -20.81 -18.30
CA SER A 222 3.53 -21.90 -18.97
C SER A 222 2.71 -22.57 -20.07
N ASN A 223 1.40 -22.32 -20.15
CA ASN A 223 0.59 -22.84 -21.24
C ASN A 223 1.09 -22.28 -22.58
N LYS A 224 1.30 -23.17 -23.55
CA LYS A 224 1.84 -22.81 -24.87
C LYS A 224 1.08 -21.65 -25.55
N LYS A 225 -0.25 -21.67 -25.54
CA LYS A 225 -1.08 -20.61 -26.16
C LYS A 225 -0.86 -19.25 -25.48
N VAL A 226 -0.69 -19.24 -24.16
CA VAL A 226 -0.44 -18.02 -23.39
C VAL A 226 0.98 -17.51 -23.61
N ASN A 227 1.96 -18.42 -23.57
CA ASN A 227 3.37 -18.08 -23.74
C ASN A 227 3.65 -17.47 -25.12
N GLU A 228 3.08 -18.03 -26.19
CA GLU A 228 3.23 -17.52 -27.57
C GLU A 228 2.64 -16.12 -27.77
N GLU A 229 1.64 -15.75 -26.97
CA GLU A 229 0.99 -14.43 -26.99
C GLU A 229 1.72 -13.39 -26.14
N ILE A 230 2.75 -13.74 -25.37
CA ILE A 230 3.63 -12.82 -24.62
C ILE A 230 2.81 -11.73 -23.88
N PRO A 231 1.96 -12.12 -22.91
CA PRO A 231 1.09 -11.20 -22.20
C PRO A 231 1.91 -10.20 -21.38
N TRP A 232 1.65 -8.91 -21.59
CA TRP A 232 2.25 -7.79 -20.88
C TRP A 232 1.25 -7.19 -19.90
N PHE A 233 1.75 -6.87 -18.71
CA PHE A 233 0.99 -6.24 -17.64
C PHE A 233 1.68 -4.96 -17.17
N GLY A 234 0.91 -3.88 -17.03
CA GLY A 234 1.30 -2.66 -16.33
C GLY A 234 0.32 -2.40 -15.20
N ILE A 235 0.77 -2.46 -13.96
CA ILE A 235 -0.10 -2.47 -12.77
C ILE A 235 0.09 -1.18 -11.98
N GLU A 236 -1.01 -0.48 -11.74
CA GLU A 236 -1.10 0.81 -11.05
C GLU A 236 -1.50 0.57 -9.59
N GLN A 237 -0.54 0.46 -8.67
CA GLN A 237 -0.83 0.22 -7.26
C GLN A 237 -1.11 1.52 -6.53
N GLU A 238 -2.37 1.76 -6.19
CA GLU A 238 -2.76 2.83 -5.25
C GLU A 238 -2.66 2.34 -3.81
N TYR A 239 -2.33 3.25 -2.88
CA TYR A 239 -2.23 2.97 -1.45
C TYR A 239 -2.45 4.23 -0.63
N THR A 240 -2.81 4.07 0.65
CA THR A 240 -2.99 5.20 1.57
C THR A 240 -2.03 5.08 2.75
N LEU A 241 -1.42 6.20 3.13
CA LEU A 241 -0.56 6.30 4.30
C LEU A 241 -1.38 6.74 5.51
N LEU A 242 -1.19 6.07 6.64
CA LEU A 242 -1.91 6.31 7.90
C LEU A 242 -0.94 6.67 9.03
N GLN A 243 -1.40 7.51 9.94
CA GLN A 243 -0.73 7.83 11.19
C GLN A 243 -0.81 6.63 12.14
N PRO A 244 0.32 6.25 12.77
CA PRO A 244 0.34 5.13 13.71
C PRO A 244 -0.54 5.43 14.93
N ASN A 245 -1.05 4.38 15.57
CA ASN A 245 -1.89 4.39 16.79
C ASN A 245 -3.31 4.96 16.64
N VAL A 246 -3.54 5.88 15.71
CA VAL A 246 -4.88 6.48 15.48
C VAL A 246 -5.56 5.94 14.22
N ASN A 247 -4.83 5.23 13.36
CA ASN A 247 -5.32 4.69 12.07
C ASN A 247 -6.07 5.75 11.25
N TRP A 248 -5.52 6.97 11.20
CA TRP A 248 -6.09 8.11 10.49
C TRP A 248 -5.14 8.56 9.38
N PRO A 249 -5.61 9.03 8.21
CA PRO A 249 -4.71 9.29 7.09
C PRO A 249 -3.60 10.31 7.41
N LEU A 250 -2.43 10.11 6.80
CA LEU A 250 -1.24 10.91 7.05
C LEU A 250 -1.48 12.38 6.66
N GLY A 251 -1.18 13.30 7.58
CA GLY A 251 -1.38 14.74 7.39
C GLY A 251 -2.79 15.23 7.71
N TRP A 252 -3.74 14.34 7.97
CA TRP A 252 -5.09 14.74 8.37
C TRP A 252 -5.13 15.18 9.83
N PRO A 253 -5.97 16.17 10.18
CA PRO A 253 -6.24 16.50 11.57
C PRO A 253 -6.96 15.34 12.25
N VAL A 254 -6.46 14.90 13.40
CA VAL A 254 -7.04 13.75 14.13
C VAL A 254 -8.49 14.05 14.52
N GLY A 255 -9.41 13.18 14.11
CA GLY A 255 -10.85 13.34 14.36
C GLY A 255 -11.53 14.39 13.47
N ALA A 256 -10.86 14.88 12.42
CA ALA A 256 -11.40 15.83 11.46
C ALA A 256 -10.92 15.54 10.03
N TYR A 257 -11.43 16.31 9.08
CA TYR A 257 -11.17 16.17 7.65
C TYR A 257 -10.37 17.37 7.13
N PRO A 258 -9.50 17.18 6.12
CA PRO A 258 -8.89 18.29 5.40
C PRO A 258 -9.93 18.96 4.46
N GLY A 259 -9.49 19.94 3.67
CA GLY A 259 -10.33 20.51 2.61
C GLY A 259 -10.78 19.45 1.59
N PRO A 260 -11.83 19.71 0.80
CA PRO A 260 -12.36 18.75 -0.16
C PRO A 260 -11.34 18.35 -1.23
N GLN A 261 -11.55 17.19 -1.87
CA GLN A 261 -10.70 16.68 -2.95
C GLN A 261 -10.62 17.66 -4.14
N GLY A 262 -9.50 17.61 -4.86
CA GLY A 262 -9.21 18.52 -5.98
C GLY A 262 -7.77 19.00 -6.03
N PRO A 263 -7.24 19.67 -4.97
CA PRO A 263 -5.89 20.22 -5.00
C PRO A 263 -4.77 19.19 -4.76
N TYR A 264 -5.12 17.95 -4.42
CA TYR A 264 -4.18 16.91 -3.96
C TYR A 264 -3.58 16.08 -5.10
N TYR A 265 -4.39 15.71 -6.10
CA TYR A 265 -3.93 14.93 -7.26
C TYR A 265 -2.78 15.64 -7.97
N CYS A 266 -1.62 14.97 -8.05
CA CYS A 266 -0.38 15.54 -8.58
C CYS A 266 0.02 16.90 -7.96
N GLY A 267 -0.42 17.17 -6.73
CA GLY A 267 -0.19 18.42 -6.03
C GLY A 267 1.23 18.57 -5.52
N VAL A 268 1.68 19.82 -5.35
CA VAL A 268 2.97 20.18 -4.75
C VAL A 268 2.76 21.21 -3.64
N GLY A 269 3.51 21.07 -2.55
CA GLY A 269 3.45 21.95 -1.37
C GLY A 269 2.97 21.23 -0.10
N ALA A 270 3.36 21.78 1.04
CA ALA A 270 3.16 21.17 2.37
C ALA A 270 1.68 20.95 2.74
N GLU A 271 0.76 21.71 2.15
CA GLU A 271 -0.69 21.59 2.40
C GLU A 271 -1.40 20.61 1.44
N LYS A 272 -0.67 20.03 0.48
CA LYS A 272 -1.27 19.22 -0.60
C LYS A 272 -0.66 17.84 -0.75
N SER A 273 0.62 17.68 -0.40
CA SER A 273 1.38 16.47 -0.70
C SER A 273 2.03 15.91 0.56
N TRP A 274 1.30 15.03 1.24
CA TRP A 274 1.73 14.40 2.49
C TRP A 274 2.31 13.01 2.23
N GLY A 275 3.53 12.75 2.70
CA GLY A 275 4.20 11.46 2.52
C GLY A 275 5.04 11.32 1.25
N ARG A 276 5.34 12.42 0.53
CA ARG A 276 6.21 12.39 -0.66
C ARG A 276 7.56 11.74 -0.38
N ASP A 277 8.09 11.95 0.81
CA ASP A 277 9.36 11.37 1.21
C ASP A 277 9.36 9.83 1.12
N ILE A 278 8.24 9.19 1.48
CA ILE A 278 8.04 7.74 1.36
C ILE A 278 7.96 7.33 -0.10
N SER A 279 7.15 8.04 -0.91
CA SER A 279 7.01 7.78 -2.35
C SER A 279 8.34 7.90 -3.10
N ASP A 280 9.10 8.98 -2.90
CA ASP A 280 10.39 9.20 -3.56
C ASP A 280 11.47 8.20 -3.12
N ALA A 281 11.48 7.82 -1.83
CA ALA A 281 12.38 6.80 -1.32
C ALA A 281 12.05 5.41 -1.90
N HIS A 282 10.76 5.07 -1.94
CA HIS A 282 10.27 3.81 -2.53
C HIS A 282 10.59 3.71 -4.01
N TYR A 283 10.42 4.80 -4.76
CA TYR A 283 10.76 4.85 -6.18
C TYR A 283 12.24 4.49 -6.40
N LYS A 284 13.14 5.13 -5.65
CA LYS A 284 14.58 4.86 -5.74
C LYS A 284 14.96 3.45 -5.27
N ALA A 285 14.30 2.95 -4.22
CA ALA A 285 14.50 1.60 -3.74
C ALA A 285 14.10 0.56 -4.80
N CYS A 286 12.96 0.75 -5.47
CA CYS A 286 12.50 -0.09 -6.58
C CYS A 286 13.50 -0.08 -7.75
N LEU A 287 13.95 1.11 -8.18
CA LEU A 287 14.96 1.25 -9.23
C LEU A 287 16.26 0.53 -8.87
N TYR A 288 16.74 0.69 -7.63
CA TYR A 288 17.96 0.03 -7.15
C TYR A 288 17.80 -1.50 -7.13
N ALA A 289 16.64 -1.97 -6.66
CA ALA A 289 16.32 -3.39 -6.55
C ALA A 289 16.24 -4.10 -7.90
N GLY A 290 16.00 -3.35 -8.99
CA GLY A 290 15.76 -3.88 -10.33
C GLY A 290 14.28 -4.12 -10.63
N ILE A 291 13.37 -3.60 -9.78
CA ILE A 291 11.93 -3.63 -10.06
C ILE A 291 11.67 -2.69 -11.23
N ASN A 292 10.92 -3.21 -12.22
CA ASN A 292 10.47 -2.45 -13.39
C ASN A 292 9.38 -1.41 -13.04
N ILE A 293 9.69 -0.47 -12.15
CA ILE A 293 8.82 0.65 -11.80
C ILE A 293 8.82 1.66 -12.96
N SER A 294 7.64 2.10 -13.39
CA SER A 294 7.48 3.01 -14.53
C SER A 294 7.04 4.42 -14.15
N GLY A 295 6.53 4.63 -12.92
CA GLY A 295 6.06 5.94 -12.50
C GLY A 295 5.50 5.98 -11.08
N THR A 296 5.17 7.20 -10.63
CA THR A 296 4.46 7.48 -9.38
C THR A 296 3.73 8.81 -9.49
N ASN A 297 2.64 8.96 -8.74
CA ASN A 297 1.90 10.21 -8.58
C ASN A 297 1.25 10.29 -7.20
N GLY A 298 0.98 11.52 -6.75
CA GLY A 298 0.07 11.76 -5.63
C GLY A 298 -1.37 11.60 -6.12
N GLU A 299 -2.17 10.84 -5.38
CA GLU A 299 -3.54 10.51 -5.77
C GLU A 299 -4.57 11.55 -5.32
N VAL A 300 -5.83 11.34 -5.69
CA VAL A 300 -6.94 12.27 -5.44
C VAL A 300 -7.22 12.46 -3.94
N MET A 301 -7.19 11.38 -3.14
CA MET A 301 -7.37 11.49 -1.70
C MET A 301 -6.05 11.97 -1.06
N PRO A 302 -6.07 12.98 -0.18
CA PRO A 302 -4.84 13.46 0.43
C PRO A 302 -4.22 12.41 1.36
N GLY A 303 -2.93 12.11 1.17
CA GLY A 303 -2.23 11.01 1.83
C GLY A 303 -2.30 9.68 1.06
N GLN A 304 -3.02 9.64 -0.06
CA GLN A 304 -3.03 8.54 -1.02
C GLN A 304 -1.98 8.79 -2.12
N TRP A 305 -1.37 7.71 -2.58
CA TRP A 305 -0.32 7.71 -3.59
C TRP A 305 -0.46 6.51 -4.51
N GLU A 306 0.20 6.57 -5.66
CA GLU A 306 0.27 5.49 -6.62
C GLU A 306 1.71 5.23 -7.05
N PHE A 307 2.05 3.97 -7.32
CA PHE A 307 3.21 3.60 -8.12
C PHE A 307 2.81 2.63 -9.22
N GLN A 308 3.49 2.71 -10.38
CA GLN A 308 3.21 1.84 -11.51
C GLN A 308 4.35 0.85 -11.74
N VAL A 309 4.04 -0.42 -11.96
CA VAL A 309 4.99 -1.50 -12.27
C VAL A 309 4.69 -2.07 -13.64
N GLY A 310 5.70 -2.12 -14.51
CA GLY A 310 5.63 -2.70 -15.84
C GLY A 310 5.86 -1.69 -16.97
N PRO A 311 5.82 -2.15 -18.24
CA PRO A 311 5.29 -3.45 -18.65
C PRO A 311 6.16 -4.64 -18.25
N SER A 312 5.57 -5.64 -17.58
CA SER A 312 6.22 -6.91 -17.19
C SER A 312 5.52 -8.10 -17.86
N VAL A 313 6.25 -9.18 -18.14
CA VAL A 313 5.73 -10.32 -18.90
C VAL A 313 5.27 -11.44 -17.95
N GLY A 314 4.03 -11.90 -18.14
CA GLY A 314 3.53 -13.10 -17.46
C GLY A 314 3.74 -13.06 -15.94
N ILE A 315 4.41 -14.10 -15.41
CA ILE A 315 4.61 -14.31 -13.97
C ILE A 315 5.44 -13.20 -13.29
N GLU A 316 6.34 -12.54 -14.02
CA GLU A 316 7.22 -11.50 -13.49
C GLU A 316 6.42 -10.27 -13.01
N ALA A 317 5.23 -10.03 -13.57
CA ALA A 317 4.36 -8.95 -13.13
C ALA A 317 3.95 -9.12 -11.66
N GLY A 318 3.62 -10.34 -11.25
CA GLY A 318 3.31 -10.65 -9.85
C GLY A 318 4.53 -10.54 -8.95
N ASP A 319 5.66 -11.12 -9.37
CA ASP A 319 6.91 -11.10 -8.60
C ASP A 319 7.37 -9.66 -8.31
N HIS A 320 7.31 -8.78 -9.32
CA HIS A 320 7.68 -7.38 -9.19
C HIS A 320 6.73 -6.58 -8.28
N VAL A 321 5.41 -6.76 -8.40
CA VAL A 321 4.44 -6.03 -7.56
C VAL A 321 4.54 -6.44 -6.10
N TRP A 322 4.68 -7.74 -5.81
CA TRP A 322 4.87 -8.21 -4.43
C TRP A 322 6.17 -7.71 -3.81
N CYS A 323 7.28 -7.72 -4.56
CA CYS A 323 8.52 -7.12 -4.09
C CYS A 323 8.39 -5.60 -3.87
N ALA A 324 7.70 -4.89 -4.76
CA ALA A 324 7.45 -3.45 -4.62
C ALA A 324 6.61 -3.15 -3.37
N ARG A 325 5.58 -3.95 -3.08
CA ARG A 325 4.78 -3.85 -1.84
C ARG A 325 5.65 -4.08 -0.59
N TYR A 326 6.52 -5.10 -0.61
CA TYR A 326 7.47 -5.36 0.48
C TYR A 326 8.38 -4.14 0.75
N LEU A 327 8.97 -3.58 -0.32
CA LEU A 327 9.82 -2.39 -0.18
C LEU A 327 9.06 -1.21 0.40
N LEU A 328 7.80 -0.99 -0.04
CA LEU A 328 6.97 0.10 0.46
C LEU A 328 6.68 -0.06 1.95
N GLU A 329 6.26 -1.26 2.37
CA GLU A 329 5.92 -1.55 3.76
C GLU A 329 7.15 -1.39 4.68
N ARG A 330 8.31 -1.89 4.25
CA ARG A 330 9.59 -1.70 4.96
C ARG A 330 10.02 -0.23 5.07
N ILE A 331 9.77 0.58 4.05
CA ILE A 331 10.06 2.02 4.09
C ILE A 331 9.08 2.72 5.04
N THR A 332 7.80 2.35 5.01
CA THR A 332 6.80 2.91 5.94
C THR A 332 7.09 2.52 7.39
N GLU A 333 7.61 1.31 7.63
CA GLU A 333 8.10 0.88 8.95
C GLU A 333 9.20 1.81 9.46
N GLN A 334 10.22 2.08 8.63
CA GLN A 334 11.28 3.03 9.00
C GLN A 334 10.70 4.43 9.26
N ALA A 335 9.73 4.86 8.43
CA ALA A 335 9.00 6.13 8.53
C ALA A 335 8.13 6.27 9.79
N GLY A 336 7.82 5.18 10.48
CA GLY A 336 6.81 5.19 11.55
C GLY A 336 5.41 5.55 11.01
N VAL A 337 5.10 5.13 9.78
CA VAL A 337 3.83 5.34 9.10
C VAL A 337 3.22 3.97 8.82
N VAL A 338 1.90 3.87 8.88
CA VAL A 338 1.19 2.62 8.56
C VAL A 338 0.75 2.66 7.09
N LEU A 339 1.06 1.61 6.34
CA LEU A 339 0.56 1.40 4.99
C LEU A 339 -0.81 0.71 5.05
N THR A 340 -1.76 1.15 4.23
CA THR A 340 -2.96 0.36 3.95
C THR A 340 -3.18 0.20 2.45
N LEU A 341 -3.54 -1.02 2.07
CA LEU A 341 -4.02 -1.39 0.74
C LEU A 341 -5.56 -1.58 0.73
N ASP A 342 -6.27 -1.16 1.78
CA ASP A 342 -7.73 -1.25 1.81
C ASP A 342 -8.36 -0.46 0.64
N PRO A 343 -9.30 -1.04 -0.12
CA PRO A 343 -9.89 -0.38 -1.28
C PRO A 343 -10.74 0.86 -0.95
N LYS A 344 -11.17 1.03 0.29
CA LYS A 344 -11.95 2.18 0.75
C LYS A 344 -11.56 2.53 2.19
N PRO A 345 -10.38 3.15 2.40
CA PRO A 345 -9.82 3.37 3.73
C PRO A 345 -10.61 4.40 4.55
N ILE A 346 -11.30 5.34 3.88
CA ILE A 346 -12.19 6.33 4.50
C ILE A 346 -13.53 6.32 3.76
N GLU A 347 -14.61 6.20 4.53
CA GLU A 347 -15.98 6.24 3.99
C GLU A 347 -16.38 7.65 3.54
N GLY A 348 -17.43 7.72 2.71
CA GLY A 348 -17.96 8.99 2.20
C GLY A 348 -17.28 9.49 0.93
N ASP A 349 -17.20 10.81 0.80
CA ASP A 349 -16.81 11.56 -0.41
C ASP A 349 -15.28 11.63 -0.62
N TRP A 350 -14.60 10.53 -0.35
CA TRP A 350 -13.15 10.36 -0.55
C TRP A 350 -12.92 9.23 -1.55
N ASN A 351 -11.90 9.34 -2.39
CA ASN A 351 -11.57 8.29 -3.34
C ASN A 351 -11.24 6.97 -2.62
N GLY A 352 -11.58 5.85 -3.26
CA GLY A 352 -11.05 4.55 -2.85
C GLY A 352 -9.68 4.30 -3.48
N ALA A 353 -9.08 3.15 -3.18
CA ALA A 353 -7.81 2.71 -3.72
C ALA A 353 -7.98 1.53 -4.69
N GLY A 354 -7.55 1.71 -5.94
CA GLY A 354 -7.57 0.70 -6.99
C GLY A 354 -6.24 -0.02 -7.18
N CYS A 355 -6.26 -1.05 -8.03
CA CYS A 355 -5.05 -1.59 -8.63
C CYS A 355 -5.23 -1.80 -10.14
N HIS A 356 -5.37 -0.72 -10.90
CA HIS A 356 -5.70 -0.84 -12.32
C HIS A 356 -4.64 -1.68 -13.06
N THR A 357 -5.10 -2.60 -13.89
CA THR A 357 -4.23 -3.53 -14.59
C THR A 357 -4.33 -3.29 -16.10
N ASN A 358 -3.29 -2.67 -16.64
CA ASN A 358 -3.08 -2.53 -18.07
C ASN A 358 -2.64 -3.87 -18.65
N TYR A 359 -3.30 -4.34 -19.71
CA TYR A 359 -3.09 -5.65 -20.29
C TYR A 359 -3.01 -5.61 -21.82
N SER A 360 -2.03 -6.32 -22.38
CA SER A 360 -1.98 -6.58 -23.82
C SER A 360 -1.31 -7.91 -24.12
N THR A 361 -1.67 -8.50 -25.25
CA THR A 361 -0.97 -9.63 -25.86
C THR A 361 -0.19 -9.15 -27.09
N LYS A 362 0.66 -10.01 -27.65
CA LYS A 362 1.38 -9.76 -28.89
C LYS A 362 0.41 -9.36 -30.00
N SER A 363 -0.66 -10.13 -30.19
CA SER A 363 -1.69 -9.84 -31.19
C SER A 363 -2.42 -8.51 -30.96
N MET A 364 -2.66 -8.09 -29.71
CA MET A 364 -3.23 -6.76 -29.40
C MET A 364 -2.31 -5.59 -29.77
N ARG A 365 -0.99 -5.81 -29.75
CA ARG A 365 0.03 -4.80 -30.05
C ARG A 365 0.37 -4.71 -31.55
N GLU A 366 -0.03 -5.69 -32.34
CA GLU A 366 0.19 -5.76 -33.79
C GLU A 366 -0.91 -5.07 -34.60
N GLU A 367 -0.73 -4.95 -35.92
CA GLU A 367 -1.68 -4.28 -36.80
C GLU A 367 -3.06 -4.97 -36.77
N GLY A 368 -4.13 -4.20 -36.62
CA GLY A 368 -5.48 -4.74 -36.39
C GLY A 368 -5.76 -5.22 -34.96
N GLY A 369 -4.81 -5.04 -34.03
CA GLY A 369 -4.92 -5.50 -32.65
C GLY A 369 -6.10 -4.93 -31.84
N PHE A 370 -6.71 -3.82 -32.28
CA PHE A 370 -7.90 -3.27 -31.64
C PHE A 370 -9.12 -4.20 -31.71
N GLU A 371 -9.26 -5.03 -32.74
CA GLU A 371 -10.32 -6.04 -32.79
C GLU A 371 -10.07 -7.16 -31.76
N VAL A 372 -8.80 -7.53 -31.56
CA VAL A 372 -8.40 -8.48 -30.50
C VAL A 372 -8.70 -7.90 -29.11
N ILE A 373 -8.47 -6.59 -28.91
CA ILE A 373 -8.83 -5.89 -27.68
C ILE A 373 -10.34 -5.96 -27.44
N LYS A 374 -11.17 -5.69 -28.45
CA LYS A 374 -12.63 -5.78 -28.33
C LYS A 374 -13.10 -7.19 -27.98
N LYS A 375 -12.51 -8.21 -28.61
CA LYS A 375 -12.79 -9.62 -28.29
C LYS A 375 -12.42 -9.96 -26.84
N ALA A 376 -11.28 -9.47 -26.35
CA ALA A 376 -10.89 -9.65 -24.96
C ALA A 376 -11.87 -8.95 -23.99
N ILE A 377 -12.30 -7.73 -24.30
CA ILE A 377 -13.33 -7.00 -23.51
C ILE A 377 -14.64 -7.79 -23.47
N LEU A 378 -15.07 -8.36 -24.59
CA LEU A 378 -16.26 -9.21 -24.66
C LEU A 378 -16.13 -10.42 -23.72
N ASN A 379 -15.01 -11.15 -23.78
CA ASN A 379 -14.79 -12.30 -22.90
C ASN A 379 -14.78 -11.89 -21.41
N LEU A 380 -14.14 -10.77 -21.07
CA LEU A 380 -14.10 -10.24 -19.71
C LEU A 380 -15.48 -9.84 -19.18
N SER A 381 -16.40 -9.45 -20.06
CA SER A 381 -17.78 -9.14 -19.69
C SER A 381 -18.57 -10.38 -19.27
N LEU A 382 -18.30 -11.52 -19.91
CA LEU A 382 -18.99 -12.78 -19.67
C LEU A 382 -18.54 -13.44 -18.37
N ARG A 383 -17.28 -13.23 -17.96
CA ARG A 383 -16.74 -13.70 -16.67
C ARG A 383 -16.64 -12.57 -15.64
N HIS A 384 -17.45 -11.52 -15.76
CA HIS A 384 -17.34 -10.34 -14.89
C HIS A 384 -17.40 -10.68 -13.40
N MET A 385 -18.40 -11.47 -12.97
CA MET A 385 -18.59 -11.80 -11.55
C MET A 385 -17.49 -12.71 -11.01
N GLU A 386 -16.95 -13.58 -11.85
CA GLU A 386 -15.83 -14.44 -11.50
C GLU A 386 -14.53 -13.65 -11.32
N HIS A 387 -14.30 -12.63 -12.14
CA HIS A 387 -13.21 -11.69 -11.91
C HIS A 387 -13.45 -10.88 -10.62
N ILE A 388 -14.65 -10.35 -10.42
CA ILE A 388 -14.96 -9.54 -9.22
C ILE A 388 -14.73 -10.31 -7.92
N SER A 389 -15.12 -11.58 -7.85
CA SER A 389 -14.89 -12.40 -6.64
C SER A 389 -13.41 -12.63 -6.33
N ALA A 390 -12.53 -12.44 -7.31
CA ALA A 390 -11.08 -12.60 -7.21
C ALA A 390 -10.31 -11.27 -7.13
N TYR A 391 -10.99 -10.13 -7.25
CA TYR A 391 -10.39 -8.80 -7.45
C TYR A 391 -10.17 -8.01 -6.15
N GLY A 392 -10.01 -8.72 -5.03
CA GLY A 392 -9.73 -8.17 -3.71
C GLY A 392 -10.98 -8.01 -2.84
N GLU A 393 -10.85 -8.33 -1.55
CA GLU A 393 -11.94 -8.23 -0.58
C GLU A 393 -12.24 -6.76 -0.23
N GLY A 394 -13.51 -6.44 0.02
CA GLY A 394 -13.96 -5.09 0.37
C GLY A 394 -14.20 -4.16 -0.83
N ASN A 395 -14.06 -4.68 -2.04
CA ASN A 395 -14.14 -3.91 -3.28
C ASN A 395 -15.55 -3.33 -3.55
N GLU A 396 -16.60 -3.91 -2.95
CA GLU A 396 -17.97 -3.40 -2.97
C GLU A 396 -18.12 -2.01 -2.36
N ARG A 397 -17.24 -1.64 -1.41
CA ARG A 397 -17.19 -0.29 -0.83
C ARG A 397 -16.57 0.74 -1.77
N ARG A 398 -15.80 0.28 -2.77
CA ARG A 398 -15.09 1.10 -3.74
C ARG A 398 -15.86 1.23 -5.06
N LEU A 399 -16.22 0.10 -5.67
CA LEU A 399 -16.89 0.01 -6.97
C LEU A 399 -18.39 0.35 -6.88
N THR A 400 -18.68 1.63 -6.69
CA THR A 400 -20.04 2.13 -6.44
C THR A 400 -20.64 2.90 -7.62
N GLY A 401 -19.88 3.06 -8.72
CA GLY A 401 -20.26 3.94 -9.83
C GLY A 401 -19.92 5.43 -9.61
N LYS A 402 -19.36 5.77 -8.44
CA LYS A 402 -18.87 7.11 -8.08
C LYS A 402 -17.34 7.12 -8.00
N HIS A 403 -16.74 8.30 -7.88
CA HIS A 403 -15.29 8.46 -7.67
C HIS A 403 -14.44 7.72 -8.71
N GLU A 404 -14.77 7.91 -10.00
CA GLU A 404 -14.04 7.33 -11.13
C GLU A 404 -14.05 5.79 -11.20
N THR A 405 -15.04 5.14 -10.58
CA THR A 405 -15.27 3.69 -10.66
C THR A 405 -16.59 3.35 -11.35
N ALA A 406 -16.70 2.14 -11.89
CA ALA A 406 -17.98 1.55 -12.30
C ALA A 406 -18.69 0.88 -11.10
N SER A 407 -19.97 0.54 -11.26
CA SER A 407 -20.68 -0.32 -10.31
C SER A 407 -20.09 -1.72 -10.32
N ILE A 408 -20.00 -2.36 -9.14
CA ILE A 408 -19.51 -3.73 -8.98
C ILE A 408 -20.37 -4.77 -9.73
N ASP A 409 -21.66 -4.51 -9.90
CA ASP A 409 -22.63 -5.45 -10.50
C ASP A 409 -22.71 -5.35 -12.03
N GLN A 410 -22.21 -4.25 -12.61
CA GLN A 410 -22.39 -3.94 -14.02
C GLN A 410 -21.06 -3.81 -14.74
N PHE A 411 -20.87 -4.66 -15.75
CA PHE A 411 -19.77 -4.53 -16.67
C PHE A 411 -20.04 -3.41 -17.69
N SER A 412 -19.05 -2.54 -17.87
CA SER A 412 -19.05 -1.49 -18.88
C SER A 412 -17.65 -1.28 -19.43
N TRP A 413 -17.55 -0.74 -20.64
CA TRP A 413 -16.26 -0.36 -21.23
C TRP A 413 -16.40 0.93 -22.05
N GLY A 414 -15.28 1.59 -22.33
CA GLY A 414 -15.30 2.76 -23.20
C GLY A 414 -13.93 3.36 -23.48
N VAL A 415 -13.84 4.14 -24.55
CA VAL A 415 -12.61 4.86 -24.91
C VAL A 415 -12.47 6.12 -24.07
N ALA A 416 -11.35 6.21 -23.35
CA ALA A 416 -11.05 7.28 -22.39
C ALA A 416 -12.17 7.60 -21.39
N ASN A 417 -13.00 6.60 -21.07
CA ASN A 417 -14.02 6.71 -20.05
C ASN A 417 -13.48 6.19 -18.72
N ARG A 418 -13.31 7.07 -17.73
CA ARG A 418 -12.89 6.64 -16.39
C ARG A 418 -14.04 5.94 -15.62
N GLY A 419 -15.29 6.29 -15.86
CA GLY A 419 -16.44 5.71 -15.15
C GLY A 419 -16.82 4.28 -15.55
N CYS A 420 -15.98 3.58 -16.32
CA CYS A 420 -16.28 2.24 -16.81
C CYS A 420 -15.36 1.16 -16.24
N SER A 421 -15.76 -0.10 -16.38
CA SER A 421 -15.01 -1.24 -15.86
C SER A 421 -13.70 -1.47 -16.62
N ILE A 422 -13.76 -1.44 -17.96
CA ILE A 422 -12.58 -1.55 -18.84
C ILE A 422 -12.42 -0.29 -19.69
N ARG A 423 -11.29 0.38 -19.55
CA ARG A 423 -10.96 1.56 -20.35
C ARG A 423 -10.00 1.20 -21.48
N VAL A 424 -10.19 1.84 -22.64
CA VAL A 424 -9.17 1.84 -23.70
C VAL A 424 -8.68 3.27 -23.93
N GLY A 425 -7.36 3.47 -24.01
CA GLY A 425 -6.77 4.78 -24.24
C GLY A 425 -7.09 5.35 -25.63
N ARG A 426 -7.20 6.68 -25.76
CA ARG A 426 -7.40 7.34 -27.07
C ARG A 426 -6.29 7.01 -28.07
N ASP A 427 -5.05 6.88 -27.59
CA ASP A 427 -3.93 6.53 -28.45
C ASP A 427 -4.02 5.10 -28.98
N THR A 428 -4.50 4.15 -28.15
CA THR A 428 -4.75 2.76 -28.57
C THR A 428 -5.84 2.71 -29.65
N GLU A 429 -6.97 3.39 -29.44
CA GLU A 429 -8.05 3.47 -30.43
C GLU A 429 -7.54 4.10 -31.74
N LYS A 430 -6.89 5.27 -31.65
CA LYS A 430 -6.39 6.01 -32.81
C LYS A 430 -5.37 5.20 -33.63
N LYS A 431 -4.53 4.40 -32.96
CA LYS A 431 -3.52 3.56 -33.62
C LYS A 431 -4.08 2.22 -34.11
N GLY A 432 -5.29 1.84 -33.71
CA GLY A 432 -5.87 0.54 -34.02
C GLY A 432 -5.15 -0.65 -33.35
N LYS A 433 -4.33 -0.40 -32.32
CA LYS A 433 -3.55 -1.41 -31.57
C LYS A 433 -2.98 -0.84 -30.27
N GLY A 434 -2.72 -1.70 -29.29
CA GLY A 434 -2.16 -1.30 -28.00
C GLY A 434 -2.59 -2.22 -26.85
N TYR A 435 -3.22 -1.63 -25.83
CA TYR A 435 -3.60 -2.30 -24.59
C TYR A 435 -4.96 -1.82 -24.06
N LEU A 436 -5.59 -2.63 -23.20
CA LEU A 436 -6.75 -2.26 -22.39
C LEU A 436 -6.34 -2.03 -20.94
N GLU A 437 -7.16 -1.32 -20.17
CA GLU A 437 -6.98 -1.06 -18.74
C GLU A 437 -8.18 -1.62 -17.98
N ASP A 438 -7.97 -2.67 -17.18
CA ASP A 438 -8.98 -3.19 -16.25
C ASP A 438 -8.96 -2.40 -14.94
N ARG A 439 -10.02 -1.65 -14.68
CA ARG A 439 -10.11 -0.72 -13.54
C ARG A 439 -10.81 -1.33 -12.31
N ARG A 440 -11.25 -2.58 -12.45
CA ARG A 440 -12.00 -3.31 -11.43
C ARG A 440 -11.16 -3.87 -10.26
N PRO A 441 -9.86 -4.20 -10.39
CA PRO A 441 -9.12 -4.73 -9.24
C PRO A 441 -8.98 -3.69 -8.11
N ALA A 442 -9.16 -4.14 -6.88
CA ALA A 442 -8.89 -3.35 -5.67
C ALA A 442 -7.38 -3.22 -5.41
N SER A 443 -6.98 -2.22 -4.62
CA SER A 443 -5.59 -2.02 -4.17
C SER A 443 -5.01 -3.23 -3.42
N ASN A 444 -5.83 -4.05 -2.76
CA ASN A 444 -5.40 -5.25 -2.05
C ASN A 444 -5.44 -6.54 -2.91
N MET A 445 -5.65 -6.44 -4.22
CA MET A 445 -5.69 -7.62 -5.09
C MET A 445 -4.37 -8.40 -5.06
N ASP A 446 -4.43 -9.72 -5.24
CA ASP A 446 -3.23 -10.54 -5.49
C ASP A 446 -2.88 -10.48 -6.99
N PRO A 447 -1.71 -9.92 -7.36
CA PRO A 447 -1.33 -9.79 -8.76
C PRO A 447 -1.16 -11.14 -9.46
N TYR A 448 -0.86 -12.24 -8.78
CA TYR A 448 -0.81 -13.57 -9.40
C TYR A 448 -2.20 -14.02 -9.85
N ILE A 449 -3.23 -13.77 -9.03
CA ILE A 449 -4.61 -14.09 -9.36
C ILE A 449 -5.09 -13.22 -10.54
N VAL A 450 -4.98 -11.89 -10.41
CA VAL A 450 -5.54 -10.97 -11.41
C VAL A 450 -4.88 -11.15 -12.78
N THR A 451 -3.55 -11.22 -12.84
CA THR A 451 -2.83 -11.33 -14.12
C THR A 451 -3.10 -12.66 -14.82
N SER A 452 -3.12 -13.77 -14.07
CA SER A 452 -3.39 -15.08 -14.66
C SER A 452 -4.85 -15.26 -15.06
N LEU A 453 -5.81 -14.69 -14.32
CA LEU A 453 -7.22 -14.73 -14.68
C LEU A 453 -7.52 -13.88 -15.93
N LEU A 454 -6.85 -12.73 -16.09
CA LEU A 454 -6.88 -11.96 -17.33
C LEU A 454 -6.36 -12.79 -18.52
N ALA A 455 -5.20 -13.44 -18.36
CA ALA A 455 -4.64 -14.28 -19.41
C ALA A 455 -5.54 -15.48 -19.73
N GLU A 456 -6.05 -16.18 -18.71
CA GLU A 456 -6.94 -17.34 -18.88
C GLU A 456 -8.22 -16.95 -19.63
N THR A 457 -8.93 -15.92 -19.17
CA THR A 457 -10.20 -15.50 -19.77
C THR A 457 -10.03 -14.98 -21.21
N THR A 458 -8.90 -14.38 -21.54
CA THR A 458 -8.68 -13.76 -22.85
C THR A 458 -7.98 -14.66 -23.85
N LEU A 459 -7.28 -15.72 -23.42
CA LEU A 459 -6.48 -16.58 -24.30
C LEU A 459 -6.84 -18.07 -24.25
N LEU A 460 -7.44 -18.56 -23.16
CA LEU A 460 -7.71 -19.99 -22.96
C LEU A 460 -9.21 -20.31 -22.92
N TRP A 461 -10.02 -19.41 -22.35
CA TRP A 461 -11.44 -19.60 -22.22
C TRP A 461 -12.19 -19.23 -23.50
N GLU A 462 -13.11 -20.10 -23.91
CA GLU A 462 -13.97 -19.90 -25.08
C GLU A 462 -15.45 -19.87 -24.65
N PRO A 463 -16.19 -18.77 -24.90
CA PRO A 463 -17.63 -18.73 -24.66
C PRO A 463 -18.41 -19.59 -25.66
N THR A 464 -19.66 -19.91 -25.33
CA THR A 464 -20.60 -20.42 -26.35
C THR A 464 -20.93 -19.32 -27.35
N LEU A 465 -21.21 -19.69 -28.61
CA LEU A 465 -21.58 -18.74 -29.67
C LEU A 465 -22.80 -17.89 -29.29
N GLU A 466 -23.75 -18.46 -28.57
CA GLU A 466 -24.95 -17.76 -28.08
C GLU A 466 -24.60 -16.69 -27.04
N ALA A 467 -23.76 -17.04 -26.05
CA ALA A 467 -23.32 -16.10 -25.02
C ALA A 467 -22.51 -14.94 -25.63
N GLU A 468 -21.65 -15.27 -26.60
CA GLU A 468 -20.88 -14.28 -27.34
C GLU A 468 -21.78 -13.30 -28.12
N ALA A 469 -22.73 -13.82 -28.91
CA ALA A 469 -23.63 -12.98 -29.71
C ALA A 469 -24.47 -12.03 -28.81
N LEU A 470 -24.97 -12.55 -27.69
CA LEU A 470 -25.74 -11.76 -26.73
C LEU A 470 -24.88 -10.66 -26.06
N ALA A 471 -23.65 -10.98 -25.67
CA ALA A 471 -22.72 -10.01 -25.08
C ALA A 471 -22.29 -8.93 -26.08
N ALA A 472 -21.98 -9.31 -27.32
CA ALA A 472 -21.63 -8.37 -28.39
C ALA A 472 -22.75 -7.35 -28.61
N GLN A 473 -24.01 -7.81 -28.67
CA GLN A 473 -25.17 -6.94 -28.80
C GLN A 473 -25.31 -6.00 -27.59
N LYS A 474 -25.19 -6.52 -26.36
CA LYS A 474 -25.29 -5.72 -25.13
C LYS A 474 -24.21 -4.65 -25.03
N LEU A 475 -23.00 -4.95 -25.47
CA LEU A 475 -21.85 -4.03 -25.41
C LEU A 475 -21.70 -3.14 -26.64
N SER A 476 -22.60 -3.28 -27.62
CA SER A 476 -22.51 -2.59 -28.93
C SER A 476 -21.17 -2.80 -29.62
N LEU A 477 -20.60 -4.00 -29.46
CA LEU A 477 -19.36 -4.40 -30.10
C LEU A 477 -19.68 -5.17 -31.39
N LYS A 478 -19.02 -4.80 -32.49
CA LYS A 478 -18.95 -5.63 -33.70
C LYS A 478 -17.72 -6.51 -33.55
N VAL A 479 -17.89 -7.72 -33.01
CA VAL A 479 -16.84 -8.72 -32.83
C VAL A 479 -17.11 -9.90 -33.74
#